data_AF-A0A2V7K9M4-F1
#
_entry.id   AF-A0A2V7K9M4-F1
#
_cell.length_a   1.000
_cell.length_b   1.000
_cell.length_c   1.000
_cell.angle_alpha   90.00
_cell.angle_beta   90.00
_cell.angle_gamma   90.00
#
_symmetry.space_group_name_H-M   'P 1'
#
loop_
_entity.id
_entity.type
_entity.pdbx_description
1 polymer ?
#
loop_
_entity_poly.entity_id
_entity_poly.type
_entity_poly.pdbx_seq_one_letter_code
_entity_poly.pdbx_strand_id
1 'polypeptide(L)' 'GQPEFRRFLDMALGSLSELTYFGRLARDLELLSEGEWREFARLSDEAGRTTMGLYKAVARRAVPAGR' A
#
# COMPACT_ATOMS: atom_id res chain seq x y z
N GLY A 1 -15.21 -13.16 -4.47
CA GLY A 1 -14.86 -13.41 -5.90
C GLY A 1 -13.85 -12.40 -6.44
N GLN A 2 -13.40 -12.47 -7.71
CA GLN A 2 -12.40 -11.53 -8.28
C GLN A 2 -12.70 -10.02 -8.05
N PRO A 3 -13.95 -9.52 -8.23
CA PRO A 3 -14.29 -8.12 -7.95
C PRO A 3 -14.12 -7.72 -6.48
N GLU A 4 -14.42 -8.64 -5.57
CA GLU A 4 -14.29 -8.44 -4.13
C GLU A 4 -12.82 -8.45 -3.69
N PHE A 5 -12.00 -9.33 -4.28
CA PHE A 5 -10.56 -9.33 -4.07
C PHE A 5 -9.92 -8.00 -4.52
N ARG A 6 -10.36 -7.49 -5.68
CA ARG A 6 -9.98 -6.17 -6.17
C ARG A 6 -10.36 -5.04 -5.20
N ARG A 7 -11.56 -5.11 -4.62
CA ARG A 7 -12.04 -4.14 -3.61
C ARG A 7 -11.18 -4.17 -2.34
N PHE A 8 -10.78 -5.35 -1.87
CA PHE A 8 -9.85 -5.46 -0.74
C PHE A 8 -8.49 -4.83 -1.04
N LEU A 9 -7.98 -4.98 -2.26
CA LEU A 9 -6.74 -4.33 -2.69
C LEU A 9 -6.88 -2.81 -2.79
N ASP A 10 -8.04 -2.28 -3.19
CA ASP A 10 -8.32 -0.84 -3.13
C ASP A 10 -8.26 -0.30 -1.71
N MET A 11 -8.93 -0.98 -0.78
CA MET A 11 -8.93 -0.58 0.62
C MET A 11 -7.51 -0.64 1.20
N ALA A 12 -6.76 -1.70 0.92
CA ALA A 12 -5.37 -1.83 1.38
C ALA A 12 -4.47 -0.71 0.83
N LEU A 13 -4.60 -0.34 -0.45
CA LEU A 13 -3.83 0.76 -1.05
C LEU A 13 -4.21 2.13 -0.44
N GLY A 14 -5.51 2.34 -0.16
CA GLY A 14 -5.99 3.53 0.55
C GLY A 14 -5.40 3.62 1.96
N SER A 15 -5.53 2.55 2.75
CA SER A 15 -4.99 2.50 4.11
C SER A 15 -3.46 2.65 4.15
N LEU A 16 -2.72 2.11 3.19
CA LEU A 16 -1.27 2.33 3.09
C LEU A 16 -0.92 3.80 2.78
N SER A 17 -1.75 4.47 1.98
CA SER A 17 -1.56 5.90 1.69
C SER A 17 -1.82 6.75 2.93
N GLU A 18 -2.88 6.46 3.69
CA GLU A 18 -3.18 7.09 4.97
C GLU A 18 -2.09 6.83 6.01
N LEU A 19 -1.63 5.57 6.12
CA LEU A 19 -0.56 5.19 7.03
C LEU A 19 0.74 5.93 6.71
N THR A 20 1.10 6.05 5.42
CA THR A 20 2.29 6.81 4.99
C THR A 20 2.16 8.29 5.38
N TYR A 21 0.97 8.88 5.23
CA TYR A 21 0.71 10.25 5.65
C TYR A 21 0.88 10.42 7.16
N PHE A 22 0.25 9.56 7.97
CA PHE A 22 0.39 9.61 9.42
C PHE A 22 1.82 9.33 9.90
N GLY A 23 2.54 8.43 9.25
CA GLY A 23 3.94 8.17 9.56
C GLY A 23 4.84 9.38 9.30
N ARG A 24 4.60 10.12 8.20
CA ARG A 24 5.31 11.39 7.93
C ARG A 24 4.99 12.44 8.99
N LEU A 25 3.72 12.59 9.33
CA LEU A 25 3.30 13.52 10.39
C LEU A 25 3.94 13.15 11.73
N ALA A 26 3.96 11.87 12.10
CA ALA A 26 4.59 11.40 13.33
C ALA A 26 6.10 11.68 13.35
N ARG A 27 6.78 11.56 12.20
CA ARG A 27 8.17 11.97 12.06
C ARG A 27 8.35 13.48 12.25
N ASP A 28 7.52 14.29 11.58
CA ASP A 28 7.62 15.75 11.61
C ASP A 28 7.33 16.32 13.02
N LEU A 29 6.53 15.59 13.81
CA LEU A 29 6.26 15.88 15.22
C LEU A 29 7.26 15.26 16.20
N GLU A 30 8.34 14.66 15.69
CA GLU A 30 9.39 13.99 16.49
C GLU A 30 8.85 12.89 17.43
N LEU A 31 7.72 12.27 17.07
CA LEU A 31 7.11 11.17 17.83
C LEU A 31 7.78 9.82 17.57
N LEU A 32 8.59 9.74 16.51
CA LEU A 32 9.38 8.57 16.13
C LEU A 32 10.85 8.94 16.20
N SER A 33 11.67 8.10 16.84
CA SER A 33 13.11 8.16 16.67
C SER A 33 13.49 7.91 15.20
N GLU A 34 14.69 8.35 14.82
CA GLU A 34 15.22 8.08 13.47
C GLU A 34 15.31 6.57 13.15
N GLY A 35 15.48 5.71 14.17
CA GLY A 35 15.45 4.26 13.99
C GLY A 35 14.06 3.75 13.66
N GLU A 36 13.05 4.17 14.44
CA GLU A 36 11.65 3.81 14.21
C GLU A 36 11.12 4.33 12.88
N TRP A 37 11.47 5.57 12.52
CA TRP A 37 11.12 6.13 11.21
C TRP A 37 11.70 5.30 10.06
N ARG A 38 12.99 4.93 10.13
CA ARG A 38 13.62 4.12 9.07
C ARG A 38 12.94 2.77 8.92
N GLU A 39 12.63 2.09 10.02
CA GLU A 39 11.95 0.80 9.96
C GLU A 39 10.52 0.92 9.45
N PHE A 40 9.76 1.91 9.94
CA PHE A 40 8.43 2.22 9.45
C PHE A 40 8.42 2.49 7.94
N ALA A 41 9.36 3.33 7.46
CA ALA A 41 9.47 3.68 6.05
C ALA A 41 9.80 2.45 5.20
N ARG A 42 10.70 1.58 5.66
CA ARG A 42 11.07 0.33 4.99
C ARG A 42 9.87 -0.61 4.85
N LEU A 43 9.15 -0.85 5.95
CA LEU A 43 7.97 -1.73 5.98
C LEU A 43 6.82 -1.19 5.12
N SER A 44 6.54 0.11 5.21
CA SER A 44 5.46 0.77 4.45
C SER A 44 5.73 0.71 2.95
N ASP A 45 6.97 0.92 2.54
CA ASP A 45 7.42 0.86 1.15
C ASP A 45 7.35 -0.57 0.57
N GLU A 46 7.77 -1.58 1.34
CA GLU A 46 7.64 -2.98 0.97
C GLU A 46 6.16 -3.40 0.81
N ALA A 47 5.32 -3.04 1.78
CA ALA A 47 3.88 -3.31 1.73
C ALA A 47 3.21 -2.61 0.54
N GLY A 48 3.57 -1.35 0.28
CA GLY A 48 3.09 -0.57 -0.86
C GLY A 48 3.43 -1.22 -2.20
N ARG A 49 4.71 -1.56 -2.42
CA ARG A 49 5.15 -2.24 -3.65
C ARG A 49 4.45 -3.58 -3.85
N THR A 50 4.38 -4.39 -2.81
CA THR A 50 3.79 -5.74 -2.87
C THR A 50 2.30 -5.65 -3.19
N THR A 51 1.57 -4.78 -2.50
CA THR A 51 0.12 -4.59 -2.71
C THR A 51 -0.18 -4.03 -4.10
N MET A 52 0.59 -3.03 -4.55
CA MET A 52 0.46 -2.46 -5.90
C MET A 52 0.79 -3.48 -6.99
N GLY A 53 1.82 -4.30 -6.78
CA GLY A 53 2.19 -5.38 -7.69
C GLY A 53 1.08 -6.41 -7.86
N LEU A 54 0.50 -6.84 -6.73
CA LEU A 54 -0.64 -7.76 -6.71
C LEU A 54 -1.87 -7.14 -7.36
N TYR A 55 -2.18 -5.88 -7.04
CA TYR A 55 -3.26 -5.13 -7.67
C TYR A 55 -3.15 -5.12 -9.20
N LYS A 56 -1.97 -4.76 -9.73
CA LYS A 56 -1.72 -4.77 -11.18
C LYS A 56 -1.87 -6.17 -11.78
N ALA A 57 -1.42 -7.22 -11.08
CA ALA A 57 -1.55 -8.60 -11.54
C ALA A 57 -3.01 -9.04 -11.64
N VAL A 58 -3.83 -8.72 -10.63
CA VAL A 58 -5.27 -9.00 -10.61
C VAL A 58 -5.99 -8.21 -11.71
N ALA A 59 -5.68 -6.91 -11.86
CA ALA A 59 -6.28 -6.07 -12.88
C ALA A 59 -6.00 -6.60 -14.29
N ARG A 60 -4.76 -7.00 -14.59
CA ARG A 60 -4.41 -7.62 -15.89
C ARG A 60 -5.20 -8.89 -16.18
N ARG A 61 -5.48 -9.70 -15.16
CA ARG A 61 -6.22 -10.97 -15.30
C ARG A 61 -7.74 -10.76 -15.44
N ALA A 62 -8.25 -9.60 -15.03
CA ALA A 62 -9.65 -9.23 -15.16
C ALA A 62 -9.99 -8.63 -16.54
N VAL A 63 -8.98 -8.15 -17.29
CA VAL A 63 -9.16 -7.73 -18.70
C VAL A 63 -9.30 -9.00 -19.55
N PRO A 64 -10.42 -9.21 -20.27
CA PRO A 64 -10.55 -10.36 -21.17
C PRO A 64 -9.51 -10.24 -22.28
N ALA A 65 -8.82 -11.34 -22.59
CA ALA A 65 -8.03 -11.45 -23.81
C ALA A 65 -8.99 -11.43 -25.01
N GLY A 66 -9.20 -10.26 -25.61
CA GLY A 66 -9.96 -10.13 -26.86
C GLY A 66 -10.88 -8.90 -26.93
N ARG A 67 -10.35 -7.81 -27.49
CA ARG A 67 -11.00 -7.02 -28.53
C ARG A 67 -9.99 -6.80 -29.64
#